data_AF-A0A1X0T0J1-F1
#
_entry.id   AF-A0A1X0T0J1-F1
#
_cell.length_a   1.000
_cell.length_b   1.000
_cell.length_c   1.000
_cell.angle_alpha   90.00
_cell.angle_beta   90.00
_cell.angle_gamma   90.00
#
_symmetry.space_group_name_H-M   'P 1'
#
loop_
_entity.id
_entity.type
_entity.pdbx_description
1 polymer ?
#
loop_
_entity_poly.entity_id
_entity_poly.type
_entity_poly.pdbx_seq_one_letter_code
_entity_poly.pdbx_strand_id
1 'polypeptide(L)' 'MKLSLASQIACVRREITQRRRVYPRLVATRKMRQVEADRHVDEMEAVLATLEWLQPNEAGIRAFVEARREARS' A
#
# COMPACT_ATOMS: atom_id res chain seq x y z
N MET A 1 -4.19 -0.74 17.72
CA MET A 1 -5.14 -1.65 17.03
C MET A 1 -4.47 -2.18 15.77
N LYS A 2 -4.40 -3.50 15.57
CA LYS A 2 -3.79 -4.11 14.38
C LYS A 2 -4.91 -4.53 13.42
N LEU A 3 -5.01 -3.88 12.25
CA LEU A 3 -5.94 -4.27 11.20
C LEU A 3 -5.34 -5.41 10.36
N SER A 4 -6.19 -6.32 9.88
CA SER A 4 -5.76 -7.41 9.00
C SER A 4 -5.15 -6.86 7.70
N LEU A 5 -4.23 -7.61 7.08
CA LEU A 5 -3.68 -7.23 5.78
C LEU A 5 -4.78 -7.06 4.72
N ALA A 6 -5.83 -7.88 4.76
CA ALA A 6 -6.99 -7.74 3.90
C ALA A 6 -7.68 -6.37 4.07
N SER A 7 -7.87 -5.91 5.31
CA SER A 7 -8.43 -4.58 5.58
C SER A 7 -7.52 -3.45 5.11
N GLN A 8 -6.20 -3.60 5.26
CA GLN A 8 -5.22 -2.63 4.78
C GLN A 8 -5.23 -2.54 3.24
N ILE A 9 -5.20 -3.68 2.55
CA ILE A 9 -5.32 -3.79 1.09
C ILE A 9 -6.60 -3.11 0.60
N ALA A 10 -7.75 -3.43 1.22
CA ALA A 10 -9.02 -2.82 0.86
C ALA A 10 -9.02 -1.29 1.06
N CYS A 11 -8.33 -0.79 2.09
CA CYS A 11 -8.16 0.64 2.31
C CYS A 11 -7.33 1.29 1.19
N VAL A 12 -6.17 0.72 0.87
CA VAL A 12 -5.27 1.25 -0.17
C VAL A 12 -5.95 1.24 -1.55
N ARG A 13 -6.68 0.17 -1.90
CA ARG A 13 -7.46 0.11 -3.15
C ARG A 13 -8.50 1.24 -3.26
N ARG A 14 -9.20 1.53 -2.15
CA ARG A 14 -10.15 2.66 -2.10
C ARG A 14 -9.45 3.99 -2.27
N GLU A 15 -8.31 4.18 -1.62
CA GLU A 15 -7.52 5.40 -1.72
C GLU A 15 -7.03 5.64 -3.15
N ILE A 16 -6.46 4.63 -3.82
CA ILE A 16 -6.04 4.73 -5.23
C ILE A 16 -7.24 5.13 -6.11
N THR A 17 -8.39 4.50 -5.89
CA THR A 17 -9.63 4.83 -6.64
C THR A 17 -10.05 6.28 -6.41
N GLN A 18 -9.99 6.77 -5.18
CA GLN A 18 -10.30 8.16 -4.85
C GLN A 18 -9.31 9.12 -5.50
N ARG A 19 -8.01 8.85 -5.43
CA ARG A 19 -6.97 9.67 -6.06
C ARG A 19 -7.16 9.77 -7.57
N ARG A 20 -7.35 8.64 -8.25
CA ARG A 20 -7.63 8.59 -9.70
C ARG A 20 -8.90 9.37 -10.07
N ARG A 21 -9.87 9.51 -9.17
CA ARG A 21 -11.08 10.32 -9.37
C ARG A 21 -10.88 11.81 -9.08
N VAL A 22 -10.15 12.15 -8.01
CA VAL A 22 -10.04 13.53 -7.49
C VAL A 22 -8.90 14.30 -8.15
N TYR A 23 -7.74 13.67 -8.34
CA TYR A 23 -6.53 14.33 -8.83
C TYR A 23 -6.71 14.98 -10.21
N PRO A 24 -7.41 14.39 -11.20
CA PRO A 24 -7.64 15.06 -12.48
C PRO A 24 -8.29 16.43 -12.33
N ARG A 25 -9.25 16.59 -11.41
CA ARG A 25 -9.86 17.89 -11.11
C ARG A 25 -8.88 18.86 -10.45
N LEU A 26 -8.02 18.38 -9.56
CA LEU A 26 -7.00 19.22 -8.92
C LEU A 26 -5.96 19.70 -9.92
N VAL A 27 -5.55 18.85 -10.86
CA VAL A 27 -4.65 19.22 -11.96
C VAL A 27 -5.32 20.23 -12.89
N ALA A 28 -6.56 19.99 -13.32
CA ALA A 28 -7.31 20.91 -14.18
C ALA A 28 -7.49 22.30 -13.55
N THR A 29 -7.65 22.36 -12.22
CA THR A 29 -7.78 23.61 -11.46
C THR A 29 -6.45 24.20 -11.00
N ARG A 30 -5.31 23.66 -11.46
CA ARG A 30 -3.94 24.07 -11.13
C ARG A 30 -3.61 24.03 -9.62
N LYS A 31 -4.35 23.23 -8.86
CA LYS A 31 -4.11 22.99 -7.43
C LYS A 31 -3.11 21.85 -7.17
N MET A 32 -2.74 21.12 -8.22
CA MET A 32 -1.78 20.01 -8.20
C MET A 32 -1.10 19.93 -9.57
N ARG A 33 0.17 19.53 -9.62
CA ARG A 33 0.86 19.26 -10.90
C ARG A 33 0.58 17.84 -11.35
N GLN A 34 0.50 17.60 -12.67
CA GLN A 34 0.28 16.26 -13.23
C GLN A 34 1.33 15.26 -12.74
N VAL A 35 2.61 15.62 -12.82
CA VAL A 35 3.73 14.79 -12.34
C VAL A 35 3.63 14.40 -10.87
N GLU A 36 3.02 15.26 -10.05
CA GLU A 36 2.80 14.98 -8.63
C GLU A 36 1.62 14.04 -8.42
N ALA A 37 0.52 14.24 -9.17
CA ALA A 37 -0.62 13.34 -9.17
C ALA A 37 -0.23 11.92 -9.58
N ASP A 38 0.56 11.78 -10.65
CA ASP A 38 1.02 10.49 -11.17
C ASP A 38 1.90 9.79 -10.14
N ARG A 39 2.90 10.51 -9.61
CA ARG A 39 3.78 9.98 -8.56
C ARG A 39 3.01 9.46 -7.35
N HIS A 40 2.03 10.21 -6.86
CA HIS A 40 1.22 9.82 -5.70
C HIS A 40 0.35 8.59 -5.96
N VAL A 41 -0.05 8.36 -7.21
CA VAL A 41 -0.78 7.15 -7.60
C VAL A 41 0.20 5.97 -7.69
N ASP A 42 1.34 6.14 -8.36
CA ASP A 42 2.39 5.13 -8.50
C ASP A 42 2.90 4.64 -7.14
N GLU A 43 3.16 5.56 -6.20
CA GLU A 43 3.58 5.22 -4.84
C GLU A 43 2.53 4.36 -4.11
N MET A 44 1.24 4.68 -4.25
CA MET A 44 0.17 3.88 -3.63
C MET A 44 -0.02 2.52 -4.30
N GLU A 45 0.17 2.43 -5.61
CA GLU A 45 0.15 1.17 -6.34
C GLU A 45 1.30 0.26 -5.93
N ALA A 46 2.50 0.81 -5.72
CA ALA A 46 3.63 0.07 -5.17
C ALA A 46 3.37 -0.43 -3.75
N VAL A 47 2.73 0.38 -2.89
CA VAL A 47 2.28 -0.06 -1.56
C VAL A 47 1.27 -1.20 -1.67
N LEU A 48 0.28 -1.09 -2.57
CA LEU A 48 -0.69 -2.14 -2.80
C LEU A 48 -0.03 -3.46 -3.21
N ALA A 49 0.87 -3.41 -4.21
CA ALA A 49 1.60 -4.58 -4.69
C ALA A 49 2.42 -5.24 -3.57
N THR A 50 3.06 -4.43 -2.71
CA THR A 50 3.80 -4.94 -1.54
C THR A 50 2.88 -5.65 -0.56
N LEU A 51 1.71 -5.08 -0.26
CA LEU A 51 0.75 -5.70 0.66
C LEU A 51 0.13 -6.97 0.09
N GLU A 52 -0.19 -6.98 -1.20
CA GLU A 52 -0.73 -8.15 -1.91
C GLU A 52 0.28 -9.28 -1.97
N TRP A 53 1.57 -8.97 -2.16
CA TRP A 53 2.64 -9.96 -2.03
C TRP A 53 2.79 -10.45 -0.59
N LEU A 54 2.70 -9.55 0.40
CA LEU A 54 2.86 -9.93 1.81
C LEU A 54 1.72 -10.82 2.31
N GLN A 55 0.48 -10.62 1.84
CA GLN A 55 -0.70 -11.34 2.32
C GLN A 55 -0.56 -12.87 2.30
N PRO A 56 -0.21 -13.53 1.19
CA PRO A 56 0.02 -14.98 1.17
C PRO A 56 1.33 -15.41 1.87
N ASN A 57 2.31 -14.51 1.97
CA ASN A 57 3.63 -14.82 2.53
C ASN A 57 3.73 -14.56 4.05
N GLU A 58 2.73 -13.91 4.66
CA GLU A 58 2.76 -13.42 6.04
C GLU A 58 3.10 -14.54 7.03
N ALA A 59 2.46 -15.70 6.90
CA ALA A 59 2.66 -16.83 7.80
C ALA A 59 4.11 -17.37 7.74
N GLY A 60 4.64 -17.55 6.53
CA GLY A 60 6.00 -18.04 6.32
C GLY A 60 7.06 -17.06 6.81
N ILE A 61 6.88 -15.77 6.54
CA ILE A 61 7.79 -14.71 7.02
C ILE A 61 7.78 -14.65 8.55
N ARG A 62 6.59 -14.70 9.18
CA ARG A 62 6.48 -14.71 10.65
C ARG A 62 7.21 -15.92 11.24
N ALA A 63 6.96 -17.12 10.72
CA ALA A 63 7.62 -18.34 11.18
C ALA A 63 9.15 -18.24 11.05
N PHE A 64 9.65 -17.73 9.93
CA PHE A 64 11.08 -17.53 9.72
C PHE A 64 11.69 -16.54 10.72
N VAL A 65 11.02 -15.41 10.99
CA VAL A 65 11.50 -14.39 11.93
C VAL A 65 11.58 -14.94 13.35
N GLU A 66 10.56 -15.68 13.81
CA GLU A 66 10.56 -16.28 15.14
C GLU A 66 11.65 -17.35 15.29
N ALA A 67 11.78 -18.27 14.33
CA ALA A 67 12.84 -19.29 14.36
C ALA A 67 14.25 -18.66 14.40
N ARG A 68 14.48 -17.57 13.66
CA ARG A 68 15.75 -16.84 13.65
C ARG A 68 15.98 -16.05 14.96
N ARG A 69 14.93 -15.75 15.72
CA ARG A 69 15.02 -15.10 17.03
C ARG A 69 15.44 -16.11 18.09
N GLU A 70 14.82 -17.30 18.09
CA GLU A 70 15.15 -18.40 18.99
C GLU A 70 16.58 -18.90 18.80
N ALA A 71 17.04 -19.02 17.55
CA ALA A 71 18.43 -19.42 17.27
C ALA A 71 19.50 -18.41 17.73
N ARG A 72 19.09 -17.21 18.18
CA ARG A 72 19.98 -16.13 18.65
C ARG A 72 19.86 -15.85 20.15
N SER A 73 18.94 -16.52 20.86
CA SER A 73 18.85 -16.47 22.34
C SER A 73 19.61 -17.64 22.96
#